data_AF-A0A3N5P456-F1
#
_entry.id   AF-A0A3N5P456-F1
#
_cell.length_a   1.000
_cell.length_b   1.000
_cell.length_c   1.000
_cell.angle_alpha   90.00
_cell.angle_beta   90.00
_cell.angle_gamma   90.00
#
_symmetry.space_group_name_H-M   'P 1'
#
loop_
_entity.id
_entity.type
_entity.pdbx_description
1 polymer ?
#
loop_
_entity_poly.entity_id
_entity_poly.type
_entity_poly.pdbx_seq_one_letter_code
_entity_poly.pdbx_strand_id
1 'polypeptide(L)' 'MGVLIDSSSLIAAERGELDLEVALRHDLDEEVAIAAVSASELLHGIHRLKGGAKQARAERFVE' A
#
# COMPACT_ATOMS: atom_id res chain seq x y z
N MET A 1 -10.24 18.27 -2.23
CA MET A 1 -8.79 18.15 -2.46
C MET A 1 -8.41 16.69 -2.26
N GLY A 2 -8.09 15.94 -3.31
CA GLY A 2 -7.89 14.48 -3.19
C GLY A 2 -6.64 14.05 -2.40
N VAL A 3 -6.65 12.82 -1.89
CA VAL A 3 -5.54 12.18 -1.18
C VAL A 3 -4.82 11.21 -2.12
N LEU A 4 -3.52 11.37 -2.27
CA LEU A 4 -2.67 10.43 -2.99
C LEU A 4 -1.85 9.60 -2.00
N ILE A 5 -2.04 8.28 -2.00
CA ILE A 5 -1.31 7.38 -1.11
C ILE A 5 -0.01 6.94 -1.78
N ASP A 6 1.10 7.08 -1.06
CA ASP A 6 2.41 6.59 -1.47
C ASP A 6 2.59 5.09 -1.18
N SER A 7 3.48 4.42 -1.93
CA SER A 7 3.78 3.00 -1.73
C SER A 7 4.30 2.71 -0.32
N SER A 8 5.07 3.63 0.28
CA SER A 8 5.58 3.47 1.64
C SER A 8 4.48 3.44 2.71
N SER A 9 3.41 4.20 2.55
CA SER A 9 2.25 4.19 3.45
C SER A 9 1.50 2.86 3.40
N LEU A 10 1.31 2.30 2.20
CA LEU A 10 0.69 0.99 2.03
C LEU A 10 1.57 -0.12 2.62
N ILE A 11 2.89 -0.05 2.43
CA ILE A 11 3.84 -0.99 3.04
C ILE A 11 3.82 -0.90 4.57
N ALA A 12 3.76 0.31 5.13
CA ALA A 12 3.65 0.50 6.57
C ALA A 12 2.35 -0.11 7.11
N ALA A 13 1.24 0.05 6.38
CA ALA A 13 -0.04 -0.56 6.75
C ALA A 13 0.00 -2.10 6.70
N GLU A 14 0.61 -2.69 5.67
CA GLU A 14 0.82 -4.14 5.57
C GLU A 14 1.60 -4.71 6.76
N ARG A 15 2.55 -3.93 7.30
CA ARG A 15 3.37 -4.29 8.46
C ARG A 15 2.70 -4.02 9.80
N GLY A 16 1.55 -3.34 9.82
CA GLY A 16 0.88 -2.89 11.04
C GLY A 16 1.56 -1.69 11.71
N GLU A 17 2.40 -0.95 10.96
CA GLU A 17 3.08 0.26 11.40
C GLU A 17 2.22 1.52 11.17
N LEU A 18 1.20 1.43 10.30
CA LEU A 18 0.26 2.50 9.98
C LEU A 18 -1.18 1.97 9.96
N ASP A 19 -2.08 2.66 10.64
CA ASP A 19 -3.53 2.45 10.50
C ASP A 19 -4.07 3.47 9.47
N LEU A 20 -4.39 2.99 8.27
CA LEU A 20 -4.89 3.84 7.18
C LEU A 20 -6.28 4.41 7.48
N GLU A 21 -7.12 3.70 8.23
CA GLU A 21 -8.46 4.17 8.58
C GLU A 21 -8.38 5.35 9.54
N VAL A 22 -7.46 5.27 10.52
CA VAL A 22 -7.18 6.39 11.43
C VAL A 22 -6.51 7.54 10.68
N ALA A 23 -5.56 7.26 9.78
CA ALA A 23 -4.84 8.27 9.02
C ALA A 23 -5.75 9.06 8.06
N LEU A 24 -6.75 8.40 7.46
CA LEU A 24 -7.67 9.00 6.49
C LEU A 24 -8.99 9.50 7.11
N ARG A 25 -9.16 9.40 8.43
CA ARG A 25 -10.43 9.72 9.11
C ARG A 25 -10.95 11.13 8.82
N HIS A 26 -10.06 12.09 8.57
CA HIS A 26 -10.44 13.48 8.28
C HIS A 26 -10.68 13.76 6.78
N ASP A 27 -10.31 12.82 5.92
CA ASP A 27 -10.35 12.94 4.46
C ASP A 27 -11.31 11.92 3.83
N LEU A 28 -12.27 11.39 4.61
CA LEU A 28 -13.19 10.33 4.17
C LEU A 28 -14.10 10.75 2.99
N ASP A 29 -14.36 12.05 2.86
CA ASP A 29 -15.14 12.62 1.76
C ASP A 29 -14.28 12.98 0.54
N GLU A 30 -12.95 12.83 0.64
CA GLU A 30 -12.01 13.15 -0.43
C GLU A 30 -11.74 11.92 -1.31
N GLU A 31 -11.48 12.18 -2.60
CA GLU A 31 -11.08 11.12 -3.52
C GLU A 31 -9.71 10.57 -3.11
N VAL A 32 -9.65 9.27 -2.84
CA VAL A 32 -8.42 8.56 -2.49
C VAL A 32 -7.91 7.81 -3.72
N ALA A 33 -6.66 8.06 -4.09
CA ALA A 33 -6.03 7.43 -5.23
C ALA A 33 -4.60 6.96 -4.91
N ILE A 34 -4.07 6.10 -5.77
CA ILE A 34 -2.65 5.76 -5.83
C ILE A 34 -2.11 6.13 -7.21
N ALA A 35 -0.84 6.52 -7.28
CA ALA A 35 -0.20 6.73 -8.57
C ALA A 35 0.10 5.36 -9.23
N ALA A 36 0.01 5.29 -10.55
CA ALA A 36 0.40 4.08 -11.30
C ALA A 36 1.87 3.69 -11.04
N VAL A 37 2.74 4.67 -10.77
CA VAL A 37 4.13 4.42 -10.36
C VAL A 37 4.20 3.70 -9.00
N SER A 38 3.39 4.10 -8.02
CA SER A 38 3.33 3.46 -6.70
C SER A 38 2.80 2.03 -6.80
N ALA A 39 1.83 1.77 -7.67
CA ALA A 39 1.38 0.41 -7.97
C ALA A 39 2.51 -0.45 -8.59
N SER A 40 3.27 0.13 -9.53
CA SER A 40 4.44 -0.52 -10.14
C SER A 40 5.53 -0.85 -9.11
N GLU A 41 5.79 0.06 -8.15
CA GLU A 41 6.73 -0.15 -7.05
C GLU A 41 6.32 -1.32 -6.14
N LEU A 42 5.04 -1.43 -5.80
CA LEU A 42 4.52 -2.54 -5.00
C LEU A 42 4.71 -3.89 -5.71
N LEU A 43 4.33 -3.96 -6.99
CA LEU A 43 4.51 -5.17 -7.81
C LEU A 43 6.00 -5.52 -7.98
N HIS A 44 6.85 -4.52 -8.21
CA HIS A 44 8.29 -4.72 -8.29
C HIS A 44 8.86 -5.22 -6.95
N GLY A 45 8.38 -4.68 -5.83
CA GLY A 45 8.74 -5.09 -4.48
C GLY A 45 8.41 -6.55 -4.21
N ILE A 46 7.23 -7.02 -4.63
CA ILE A 46 6.82 -8.44 -4.56
C ILE A 46 7.81 -9.32 -5.33
N HIS A 47 8.10 -8.99 -6.60
CA HIS A 47 9.01 -9.78 -7.43
C HIS A 47 10.45 -9.82 -6.89
N ARG A 48 10.85 -8.83 -6.07
CA ARG A 48 12.16 -8.80 -5.41
C ARG A 48 12.25 -9.74 -4.20
N LEU A 49 11.12 -10.13 -3.60
CA LEU A 49 11.11 -11.06 -2.48
C LEU A 49 11.52 -12.45 -2.97
N LYS A 50 12.45 -13.10 -2.25
CA LYS A 50 12.98 -14.42 -2.61
C LYS A 50 12.07 -15.54 -2.09
N GLY A 51 10.86 -15.67 -2.64
CA GLY A 51 9.97 -16.81 -2.41
C GLY A 51 9.40 -16.94 -0.98
N GLY A 52 8.42 -17.84 -0.85
CA GLY A 52 7.90 -18.30 0.44
C GLY A 52 6.84 -17.39 1.06
N ALA A 53 6.66 -17.54 2.38
CA ALA A 53 5.53 -16.93 3.10
C ALA A 53 5.48 -15.40 3.01
N LYS A 54 6.63 -14.73 2.89
CA LYS A 54 6.68 -13.26 2.76
C LYS A 54 6.18 -12.78 1.41
N GLN A 55 6.58 -13.45 0.33
CA GLN A 55 6.10 -13.12 -1.02
C GLN A 55 4.60 -13.39 -1.13
N ALA A 56 4.14 -14.55 -0.67
CA ALA A 56 2.71 -14.92 -0.71
C ALA A 56 1.81 -14.04 0.20
N ARG A 57 2.38 -13.38 1.21
CA ARG A 57 1.68 -12.39 2.03
C ARG A 57 1.60 -11.06 1.29
N ALA A 58 2.70 -10.60 0.68
CA ALA A 58 2.74 -9.37 -0.08
C ALA A 58 1.86 -9.42 -1.35
N GLU A 59 1.83 -10.55 -2.07
CA GLU A 59 0.92 -10.77 -3.22
C GLU A 59 -0.54 -10.59 -2.82
N ARG A 60 -0.96 -11.22 -1.71
CA ARG A 60 -2.33 -11.10 -1.17
C ARG A 60 -2.71 -9.71 -0.67
N PHE A 61 -1.74 -8.85 -0.42
CA PHE A 61 -2.01 -7.47 0.00
C PHE A 61 -2.27 -6.57 -1.21
N VAL A 62 -1.71 -6.89 -2.38
CA VAL A 62 -1.81 -6.07 -3.59
C VAL A 62 -2.96 -6.52 -4.51
N GLU A 63 -3.33 -7.80 -4.52
CA GLU A 63 -4.52 -8.34 -5.21
C GLU A 63 -5.83 -8.08 -4.46
#